data_AF-A0A941P4U0-F1
#
_entry.id   AF-A0A941P4U0-F1
#
_cell.length_a   1.000
_cell.length_b   1.000
_cell.length_c   1.000
_cell.angle_alpha   90.00
_cell.angle_beta   90.00
_cell.angle_gamma   90.00
#
_symmetry.space_group_name_H-M   'P 1'
#
loop_
_entity.id
_entity.type
_entity.pdbx_description
1 polymer ?
#
loop_
_entity_poly.entity_id
_entity_poly.type
_entity_poly.pdbx_seq_one_letter_code
_entity_poly.pdbx_strand_id
1 'polypeptide(L)'
;MQHQNKSGFWSVALRRAWHAVAIAFGAGLLSVAAHAQNAIESVSGSATGGSDVIRIDLAQPLAALPTGFSIQTPARIALDFPGVTNGMGRSTVDLSQGNVRSVNVVQAGDRTRVVLNLKQITTYKAEIQGKSLFISLAPPALQAAAANNAPMFAESRNVDNLPIKNVDFRRDGNAGKIVVDLASNQVGVDIRQQGQTLVVDFLKSTLPAGLRRRLDVADFGTPVQTITTFQQGDRVRMIIEPRGAWEHSAYQADNQLVVEIRPQKVDASKLTQGPGYSGE
;
A
#
# COMPACT_ATOMS: atom_id res chain seq x y z
N MET A 1 -47.44 42.63 -88.14
CA MET A 1 -46.94 41.28 -87.82
C MET A 1 -46.37 41.30 -86.41
N GLN A 2 -46.91 40.46 -85.53
CA GLN A 2 -46.28 39.74 -84.40
C GLN A 2 -45.27 40.51 -83.51
N HIS A 3 -45.61 40.84 -82.25
CA HIS A 3 -45.64 40.00 -81.04
C HIS A 3 -44.39 40.19 -80.16
N GLN A 4 -44.64 40.36 -78.85
CA GLN A 4 -43.78 39.97 -77.70
C GLN A 4 -42.59 40.88 -77.33
N ASN A 5 -42.24 41.10 -76.05
CA ASN A 5 -42.82 40.75 -74.75
C ASN A 5 -42.21 41.65 -73.66
N LYS A 6 -42.93 41.80 -72.55
CA LYS A 6 -42.55 42.49 -71.30
C LYS A 6 -41.66 41.59 -70.41
N SER A 7 -41.15 42.20 -69.34
CA SER A 7 -40.63 41.64 -68.06
C SER A 7 -39.10 41.44 -67.98
N GLY A 8 -38.41 41.78 -66.90
CA GLY A 8 -38.85 42.21 -65.58
C GLY A 8 -37.76 42.96 -64.81
N PHE A 9 -38.23 43.90 -63.99
CA PHE A 9 -37.56 44.36 -62.78
C PHE A 9 -37.25 43.16 -61.86
N TRP A 10 -36.34 43.36 -60.91
CA TRP A 10 -36.20 42.75 -59.57
C TRP A 10 -34.77 42.25 -59.25
N SER A 11 -34.18 42.90 -58.25
CA SER A 11 -33.19 42.37 -57.28
C SER A 11 -31.71 42.30 -57.67
N VAL A 12 -30.99 43.42 -57.55
CA VAL A 12 -29.51 43.43 -57.35
C VAL A 12 -29.14 43.47 -55.85
N ALA A 13 -30.12 43.44 -54.94
CA ALA A 13 -29.90 43.57 -53.49
C ALA A 13 -29.52 42.26 -52.76
N LEU A 14 -28.96 41.25 -53.42
CA LEU A 14 -28.65 39.96 -52.77
C LEU A 14 -27.32 39.32 -53.19
N ARG A 15 -26.24 40.12 -53.32
CA ARG A 15 -24.89 39.57 -53.58
C ARG A 15 -23.77 40.15 -52.71
N ARG A 16 -24.09 40.87 -51.64
CA ARG A 16 -23.10 41.49 -50.72
C ARG A 16 -23.23 41.07 -49.26
N ALA A 17 -23.70 39.84 -49.00
CA ALA A 17 -23.93 39.34 -47.63
C ALA A 17 -23.28 37.97 -47.34
N TRP A 18 -22.25 37.56 -48.10
CA TRP A 18 -21.63 36.22 -47.94
C TRP A 18 -20.12 36.21 -47.77
N HIS A 19 -19.47 37.35 -47.54
CA HIS A 19 -18.01 37.39 -47.26
C HIS A 19 -17.64 38.09 -45.95
N ALA A 20 -18.60 38.63 -45.20
CA ALA A 20 -18.34 39.32 -43.93
C ALA A 20 -18.72 38.50 -42.68
N VAL A 21 -19.02 37.20 -42.83
CA VAL A 21 -19.34 36.28 -41.71
C VAL A 21 -18.26 35.21 -41.49
N ALA A 22 -17.32 35.04 -42.42
CA ALA A 22 -16.32 33.98 -42.32
C ALA A 22 -15.11 34.27 -41.39
N ILE A 23 -14.97 35.49 -40.85
CA ILE A 23 -13.86 35.86 -39.95
C ILE A 23 -14.31 35.98 -38.47
N ALA A 24 -15.60 35.84 -38.17
CA ALA A 24 -16.13 35.92 -36.80
C ALA A 24 -16.51 34.56 -36.19
N PHE A 25 -16.22 33.44 -36.87
CA PHE A 25 -16.63 32.09 -36.42
C PHE A 25 -15.45 31.14 -36.10
N GLY A 26 -14.22 31.67 -35.96
CA GLY A 26 -13.01 30.88 -35.72
C GLY A 26 -12.44 30.92 -34.29
N ALA A 27 -13.02 31.70 -33.38
CA ALA A 27 -12.47 31.92 -32.03
C ALA A 27 -13.24 31.16 -30.92
N GLY A 28 -14.07 30.18 -31.28
CA GLY A 28 -14.86 29.40 -30.35
C GLY A 28 -14.17 28.12 -29.93
N LEU A 29 -13.78 28.05 -28.65
CA LEU A 29 -13.77 26.83 -27.83
C LEU A 29 -12.62 25.83 -28.07
N LEU A 30 -11.39 26.24 -27.79
CA LEU A 30 -10.44 25.33 -27.16
C LEU A 30 -10.51 25.52 -25.64
N SER A 31 -11.64 25.11 -25.06
CA SER A 31 -11.75 24.91 -23.61
C SER A 31 -10.96 23.67 -23.28
N VAL A 32 -9.65 23.80 -23.09
CA VAL A 32 -8.86 22.73 -22.47
C VAL A 32 -9.45 22.55 -21.08
N ALA A 33 -10.16 21.44 -20.87
CA ALA A 33 -10.59 21.05 -19.54
C ALA A 33 -9.32 20.82 -18.72
N ALA A 34 -8.91 21.84 -17.97
CA ALA A 34 -7.91 21.70 -16.95
C ALA A 34 -8.52 20.79 -15.88
N HIS A 35 -8.22 19.49 -15.97
CA HIS A 35 -8.53 18.56 -14.89
C HIS A 35 -7.73 19.03 -13.68
N ALA A 36 -8.42 19.69 -12.75
CA ALA A 36 -7.84 20.04 -11.47
C ALA A 36 -7.32 18.75 -10.82
N GLN A 37 -6.02 18.72 -10.55
CA GLN A 37 -5.38 17.58 -9.91
C GLN A 37 -6.05 17.35 -8.55
N ASN A 38 -6.43 16.10 -8.27
CA ASN A 38 -7.11 15.78 -7.02
C ASN A 38 -6.15 16.04 -5.84
N ALA A 39 -6.69 16.37 -4.67
CA ALA A 39 -5.90 16.74 -3.51
C ALA A 39 -6.50 16.16 -2.24
N ILE A 40 -5.66 15.73 -1.30
CA ILE A 40 -6.06 15.44 0.08
C ILE A 40 -6.32 16.77 0.79
N GLU A 41 -7.56 17.02 1.18
CA GLU A 41 -7.98 18.26 1.87
C GLU A 41 -7.91 18.12 3.38
N SER A 42 -8.17 16.92 3.92
CA SER A 42 -8.16 16.69 5.36
C SER A 42 -7.84 15.23 5.72
N VAL A 43 -7.25 15.05 6.90
CA VAL A 43 -7.13 13.74 7.57
C VAL A 43 -7.63 13.91 8.99
N SER A 44 -8.53 13.02 9.41
CA SER A 44 -9.07 12.97 10.76
C SER A 44 -9.15 11.53 11.26
N GLY A 45 -9.15 11.35 12.58
CA GLY A 45 -9.32 10.06 13.23
C GLY A 45 -10.43 10.11 14.26
N SER A 46 -11.11 8.99 14.45
CA SER A 46 -12.11 8.78 15.51
C SER A 46 -12.02 7.35 16.00
N ALA A 47 -12.23 7.12 17.30
CA ALA A 47 -12.40 5.79 17.86
C ALA A 47 -13.87 5.57 18.24
N THR A 48 -14.53 4.58 17.64
CA THR A 48 -15.93 4.23 17.94
C THR A 48 -16.03 2.74 18.17
N GLY A 49 -16.56 2.33 19.33
CA GLY A 49 -16.77 0.91 19.64
C GLY A 49 -15.48 0.07 19.64
N GLY A 50 -14.33 0.66 20.00
CA GLY A 50 -13.03 -0.02 20.05
C GLY A 50 -12.33 -0.17 18.69
N SER A 51 -12.95 0.27 17.59
CA SER A 51 -12.30 0.37 16.28
C SER A 51 -11.85 1.80 16.01
N ASP A 52 -10.64 1.97 15.49
CA ASP A 52 -10.17 3.27 15.02
C ASP A 52 -10.55 3.45 13.56
N VAL A 53 -11.16 4.58 13.23
CA VAL A 53 -11.52 4.96 11.87
C VAL A 53 -10.77 6.22 11.50
N ILE A 54 -10.00 6.15 10.42
CA ILE A 54 -9.30 7.29 9.83
C ILE A 54 -10.07 7.70 8.58
N ARG A 55 -10.42 8.98 8.49
CA ARG A 55 -11.08 9.56 7.32
C ARG A 55 -10.11 10.49 6.61
N ILE A 56 -9.95 10.27 5.32
CA ILE A 56 -9.16 11.11 4.42
C ILE A 56 -10.13 11.75 3.43
N ASP A 57 -10.30 13.07 3.50
CA ASP A 57 -11.14 13.81 2.56
C ASP A 57 -10.31 14.29 1.37
N LEU A 58 -10.88 14.15 0.18
CA LEU A 58 -10.29 14.55 -1.08
C LEU A 58 -11.13 15.63 -1.77
N ALA A 59 -10.50 16.41 -2.64
CA ALA A 59 -11.19 17.39 -3.48
C ALA A 59 -12.16 16.72 -4.47
N GLN A 60 -11.82 15.52 -4.94
CA GLN A 60 -12.63 14.70 -5.85
C GLN A 60 -12.67 13.22 -5.39
N PRO A 61 -13.71 12.46 -5.73
CA PRO A 61 -13.75 11.01 -5.50
C PRO A 61 -12.56 10.26 -6.09
N LEU A 62 -12.09 9.24 -5.37
CA LEU A 62 -11.09 8.31 -5.91
C LEU A 62 -11.74 7.34 -6.90
N ALA A 63 -11.06 7.06 -8.01
CA ALA A 63 -11.52 6.09 -9.00
C ALA A 63 -11.37 4.63 -8.53
N ALA A 64 -10.40 4.36 -7.65
CA ALA A 64 -10.13 3.06 -7.06
C ALA A 64 -9.46 3.24 -5.69
N LEU A 65 -9.48 2.19 -4.87
CA LEU A 65 -8.77 2.19 -3.58
C LEU A 65 -7.27 2.41 -3.80
N PRO A 66 -6.60 3.23 -2.96
CA PRO A 66 -5.15 3.38 -3.02
C PRO A 66 -4.48 2.04 -2.70
N THR A 67 -3.35 1.78 -3.35
CA THR A 67 -2.51 0.64 -3.00
C THR A 67 -1.93 0.85 -1.61
N GLY A 68 -2.04 -0.15 -0.75
CA GLY A 68 -1.64 -0.04 0.64
C GLY A 68 -0.74 -1.18 1.10
N PHE A 69 0.15 -0.88 2.04
CA PHE A 69 1.07 -1.84 2.64
C PHE A 69 1.24 -1.60 4.14
N SER A 70 1.39 -2.68 4.90
CA SER A 70 1.68 -2.61 6.33
C SER A 70 3.15 -2.91 6.59
N ILE A 71 3.79 -2.20 7.51
CA ILE A 71 5.14 -2.45 8.03
C ILE A 71 4.98 -2.84 9.50
N GLN A 72 5.65 -3.90 9.95
CA GLN A 72 5.53 -4.34 11.35
C GLN A 72 6.44 -3.59 12.32
N THR A 73 7.67 -3.31 11.89
CA THR A 73 8.73 -2.80 12.76
C THR A 73 9.35 -1.54 12.14
N PRO A 74 8.95 -0.34 12.58
CA PRO A 74 7.83 -0.04 13.49
C PRO A 74 6.46 -0.21 12.80
N ALA A 75 5.40 -0.38 13.61
CA ALA A 75 4.04 -0.62 13.11
C ALA A 75 3.52 0.58 12.31
N ARG A 76 3.30 0.39 11.00
CA ARG A 76 2.82 1.43 10.08
C ARG A 76 1.88 0.84 9.03
N ILE A 77 0.94 1.64 8.56
CA ILE A 77 0.20 1.39 7.31
C ILE A 77 0.51 2.54 6.37
N ALA A 78 0.97 2.26 5.17
CA ALA A 78 1.24 3.25 4.13
C ALA A 78 0.29 3.03 2.95
N LEU A 79 -0.33 4.10 2.47
CA LEU A 79 -1.28 4.13 1.37
C LEU A 79 -0.76 5.10 0.31
N ASP A 80 -0.68 4.63 -0.93
CA ASP A 80 -0.18 5.39 -2.06
C ASP A 80 -1.32 5.87 -2.95
N PHE A 81 -1.39 7.17 -3.15
CA PHE A 81 -2.40 7.87 -3.92
C PHE A 81 -1.76 8.41 -5.22
N PRO A 82 -2.00 7.76 -6.37
CA PRO A 82 -1.49 8.22 -7.66
C PRO A 82 -2.30 9.43 -8.15
N GLY A 83 -1.62 10.44 -8.67
CA GLY A 83 -2.22 11.67 -9.21
C GLY A 83 -2.86 12.58 -8.16
N VAL A 84 -2.67 12.31 -6.86
CA VAL A 84 -3.25 13.11 -5.77
C VAL A 84 -2.15 13.94 -5.10
N THR A 85 -2.43 15.22 -4.84
CA THR A 85 -1.52 16.13 -4.12
C THR A 85 -1.87 16.23 -2.63
N ASN A 86 -0.96 16.77 -1.82
CA ASN A 86 -1.26 17.17 -0.45
C ASN A 86 -1.83 18.59 -0.42
N GLY A 87 -3.15 18.73 -0.30
CA GLY A 87 -3.86 20.01 -0.19
C GLY A 87 -4.06 20.52 1.24
N MET A 88 -3.62 19.79 2.26
CA MET A 88 -3.89 20.13 3.68
C MET A 88 -3.07 21.33 4.19
N GLY A 89 -2.08 21.79 3.43
CA GLY A 89 -1.12 22.82 3.87
C GLY A 89 -0.12 22.34 4.93
N ARG A 90 -0.13 21.05 5.29
CA ARG A 90 0.79 20.41 6.27
C ARG A 90 1.05 18.95 5.90
N SER A 91 2.18 18.42 6.33
CA SER A 91 2.58 17.02 6.04
C SER A 91 2.33 16.05 7.19
N THR A 92 1.89 16.53 8.35
CA THR A 92 1.71 15.70 9.55
C THR A 92 0.42 16.07 10.27
N VAL A 93 -0.31 15.04 10.71
CA VAL A 93 -1.49 15.15 11.57
C VAL A 93 -1.28 14.26 12.78
N ASP A 94 -1.12 14.86 13.96
CA ASP A 94 -1.07 14.10 15.21
C ASP A 94 -2.50 13.77 15.65
N LEU A 95 -2.78 12.49 15.84
CA LEU A 95 -4.09 12.00 16.27
C LEU A 95 -4.06 11.49 17.71
N SER A 96 -2.98 10.80 18.09
CA SER A 96 -2.78 10.18 19.41
C SER A 96 -3.97 9.33 19.93
N GLN A 97 -4.86 8.91 19.04
CA GLN A 97 -6.14 8.27 19.36
C GLN A 97 -6.10 6.77 19.06
N GLY A 98 -6.58 5.97 20.02
CA GLY A 98 -6.59 4.51 19.91
C GLY A 98 -5.22 3.94 19.56
N ASN A 99 -5.13 3.15 18.49
CA ASN A 99 -3.90 2.60 17.94
C ASN A 99 -3.12 3.58 17.06
N VAL A 100 -3.71 4.70 16.63
CA VAL A 100 -3.02 5.64 15.73
C VAL A 100 -2.25 6.69 16.54
N ARG A 101 -0.97 6.87 16.23
CA ARG A 101 -0.12 7.94 16.79
C ARG A 101 -0.25 9.20 15.96
N SER A 102 0.09 9.10 14.68
CA SER A 102 0.09 10.22 13.73
C SER A 102 -0.11 9.72 12.31
N VAL A 103 -0.44 10.64 11.41
CA VAL A 103 -0.51 10.42 9.98
C VAL A 103 0.44 11.38 9.28
N ASN A 104 1.34 10.84 8.46
CA ASN A 104 2.23 11.64 7.61
C ASN A 104 1.75 11.59 6.17
N VAL A 105 1.67 12.73 5.50
CA VAL A 105 1.26 12.86 4.10
C VAL A 105 2.41 13.47 3.31
N VAL A 106 3.07 12.63 2.53
CA VAL A 106 4.30 12.97 1.81
C VAL A 106 4.03 12.89 0.32
N GLN A 107 4.14 14.03 -0.37
CA GLN A 107 4.00 14.10 -1.82
C GLN A 107 5.38 14.07 -2.48
N ALA A 108 5.56 13.20 -3.48
CA ALA A 108 6.76 13.13 -4.30
C ALA A 108 6.36 12.85 -5.76
N GLY A 109 6.64 13.80 -6.67
CA GLY A 109 6.23 13.70 -8.06
C GLY A 109 4.70 13.68 -8.19
N ASP A 110 4.19 12.65 -8.88
CA ASP A 110 2.76 12.41 -9.11
C ASP A 110 2.10 11.55 -8.02
N ARG A 111 2.83 11.14 -6.98
CA ARG A 111 2.34 10.24 -5.94
C ARG A 111 2.36 10.89 -4.56
N THR A 112 1.27 10.74 -3.82
CA THR A 112 1.23 11.07 -2.40
C THR A 112 1.15 9.79 -1.57
N ARG A 113 2.07 9.63 -0.62
CA ARG A 113 2.07 8.53 0.36
C ARG A 113 1.53 9.03 1.68
N VAL A 114 0.45 8.41 2.15
CA VAL A 114 -0.12 8.62 3.48
C VAL A 114 0.33 7.48 4.39
N VAL A 115 1.03 7.79 5.48
CA VAL A 115 1.58 6.82 6.43
C VAL A 115 0.92 7.00 7.79
N LEU A 116 0.13 6.01 8.21
CA LEU A 116 -0.40 5.89 9.56
C LEU A 116 0.68 5.26 10.44
N ASN A 117 1.19 6.02 11.41
CA ASN A 117 2.10 5.51 12.44
C ASN A 117 1.28 4.94 13.59
N LEU A 118 1.49 3.67 13.92
CA LEU A 118 0.64 2.93 14.86
C LEU A 118 1.36 2.65 16.20
N LYS A 119 0.59 2.36 17.24
CA LYS A 119 1.11 1.91 18.55
C LYS A 119 1.43 0.41 18.51
N GLN A 120 0.58 -0.36 17.85
CA GLN A 120 0.67 -1.80 17.64
C GLN A 120 0.23 -2.14 16.22
N ILE A 121 0.67 -3.29 15.72
CA ILE A 121 0.21 -3.77 14.41
C ILE A 121 -1.27 -4.13 14.46
N THR A 122 -1.99 -3.82 13.38
CA THR A 122 -3.40 -4.19 13.21
C THR A 122 -3.70 -4.37 11.72
N THR A 123 -4.77 -5.11 11.42
CA THR A 123 -5.32 -5.19 10.07
C THR A 123 -6.21 -3.98 9.80
N TYR A 124 -6.40 -3.64 8.53
CA TYR A 124 -7.28 -2.54 8.15
C TYR A 124 -8.23 -2.93 7.01
N LYS A 125 -9.35 -2.21 6.92
CA LYS A 125 -10.23 -2.18 5.76
C LYS A 125 -10.29 -0.75 5.23
N ALA A 126 -10.18 -0.59 3.92
CA ALA A 126 -10.34 0.69 3.25
C ALA A 126 -11.61 0.68 2.39
N GLU A 127 -12.35 1.78 2.42
CA GLU A 127 -13.60 1.96 1.68
C GLU A 127 -13.70 3.40 1.16
N ILE A 128 -14.11 3.56 -0.11
CA ILE A 128 -14.38 4.88 -0.70
C ILE A 128 -15.85 5.19 -0.52
N GLN A 129 -16.16 6.35 0.05
CA GLN A 129 -17.50 6.89 0.14
C GLN A 129 -17.51 8.32 -0.37
N GLY A 130 -17.99 8.51 -1.60
CA GLY A 130 -17.96 9.81 -2.28
C GLY A 130 -16.53 10.33 -2.40
N LYS A 131 -16.26 11.50 -1.82
CA LYS A 131 -14.95 12.15 -1.82
C LYS A 131 -14.06 11.79 -0.62
N SER A 132 -14.43 10.77 0.15
CA SER A 132 -13.73 10.39 1.37
C SER A 132 -13.26 8.93 1.27
N LEU A 133 -12.04 8.67 1.74
CA LEU A 133 -11.54 7.33 2.01
C LEU A 133 -11.62 7.07 3.51
N PHE A 134 -12.30 5.99 3.89
CA PHE A 134 -12.37 5.51 5.26
C PHE A 134 -11.42 4.33 5.44
N ILE A 135 -10.62 4.36 6.50
CA ILE A 135 -9.70 3.30 6.88
C ILE A 135 -10.10 2.86 8.28
N SER A 136 -10.71 1.68 8.38
CA SER A 136 -11.10 1.08 9.65
C SER A 136 -10.02 0.12 10.11
N LEU A 137 -9.41 0.39 11.25
CA LEU A 137 -8.47 -0.49 11.90
C LEU A 137 -9.22 -1.49 12.77
N ALA A 138 -8.83 -2.77 12.69
CA ALA A 138 -9.40 -3.78 13.57
C ALA A 138 -9.10 -3.40 15.04
N PRO A 139 -10.08 -3.58 15.96
CA PRO A 139 -9.83 -3.40 17.37
C PRO A 139 -8.62 -4.24 17.80
N PRO A 140 -7.74 -3.73 18.66
CA PRO A 140 -6.83 -4.62 19.35
C PRO A 140 -7.68 -5.64 20.11
N ALA A 141 -7.54 -6.92 19.77
CA ALA A 141 -8.33 -7.97 20.40
C ALA A 141 -8.21 -7.84 21.93
N LEU A 142 -9.35 -7.73 22.62
CA LEU A 142 -9.40 -8.01 24.05
C LEU A 142 -8.87 -9.44 24.20
N GLN A 143 -7.78 -9.60 24.94
CA GLN A 143 -7.14 -10.89 25.18
C GLN A 143 -8.13 -11.83 25.87
N ALA A 144 -8.88 -12.61 25.09
CA ALA A 144 -9.36 -13.91 25.51
C ALA A 144 -8.20 -14.88 25.29
N ALA A 145 -7.76 -15.53 26.36
CA ALA A 145 -6.66 -16.47 26.35
C ALA A 145 -6.95 -17.63 25.38
N ALA A 146 -6.31 -17.59 24.21
CA ALA A 146 -5.96 -18.76 23.40
C ALA A 146 -4.76 -18.40 22.51
N ALA A 147 -3.77 -19.28 22.52
CA ALA A 147 -2.41 -19.16 21.99
C ALA A 147 -2.23 -18.42 20.64
N ASN A 148 -1.13 -17.67 20.59
CA ASN A 148 -0.44 -17.12 19.41
C ASN A 148 -1.15 -15.99 18.65
N ASN A 149 -1.08 -14.77 19.21
CA ASN A 149 -1.28 -13.54 18.44
C ASN A 149 -0.12 -13.37 17.47
N ALA A 150 -0.30 -13.91 16.27
CA ALA A 150 0.59 -13.73 15.15
C ALA A 150 0.18 -12.49 14.34
N PRO A 151 1.13 -11.66 13.91
CA PRO A 151 0.82 -10.52 13.07
C PRO A 151 0.38 -10.97 11.66
N MET A 152 -0.89 -10.70 11.32
CA MET A 152 -1.47 -10.94 10.00
C MET A 152 -1.46 -9.66 9.15
N PHE A 153 -0.95 -9.72 7.92
CA PHE A 153 -0.90 -8.56 7.00
C PHE A 153 -2.24 -8.28 6.32
N ALA A 154 -3.02 -9.34 6.04
CA ALA A 154 -4.36 -9.26 5.48
C ALA A 154 -5.12 -10.58 5.74
N GLU A 155 -6.43 -10.49 5.93
CA GLU A 155 -7.31 -11.67 5.82
C GLU A 155 -7.50 -11.98 4.34
N SER A 156 -7.41 -13.26 3.95
CA SER A 156 -7.53 -13.63 2.54
C SER A 156 -8.95 -13.36 2.03
N ARG A 157 -9.09 -12.50 1.01
CA ARG A 157 -10.38 -12.26 0.34
C ARG A 157 -10.59 -13.10 -0.92
N ASN A 158 -9.64 -13.99 -1.23
CA ASN A 158 -9.72 -14.81 -2.43
C ASN A 158 -10.73 -15.95 -2.23
N VAL A 159 -11.61 -16.12 -3.22
CA VAL A 159 -12.53 -17.26 -3.30
C VAL A 159 -11.75 -18.53 -3.68
N ASP A 160 -10.77 -18.39 -4.58
CA ASP A 160 -9.90 -19.46 -5.06
C ASP A 160 -8.49 -19.38 -4.48
N ASN A 161 -7.77 -20.50 -4.51
CA ASN A 161 -6.37 -20.53 -4.13
C ASN A 161 -5.50 -19.90 -5.23
N LEU A 162 -4.80 -18.80 -4.90
CA LEU A 162 -3.97 -18.08 -5.86
C LEU A 162 -2.50 -18.54 -5.81
N PRO A 163 -1.79 -18.64 -6.95
CA PRO A 163 -0.41 -19.13 -6.96
C PRO A 163 0.59 -18.10 -6.40
N ILE A 164 1.57 -18.58 -5.64
CA ILE A 164 2.83 -17.85 -5.44
C ILE A 164 3.56 -17.82 -6.79
N LYS A 165 3.88 -16.62 -7.28
CA LYS A 165 4.50 -16.43 -8.58
C LYS A 165 6.01 -16.62 -8.54
N ASN A 166 6.65 -16.22 -7.44
CA ASN A 166 8.10 -16.29 -7.29
C ASN A 166 8.53 -16.22 -5.82
N VAL A 167 9.72 -16.75 -5.53
CA VAL A 167 10.44 -16.57 -4.27
C VAL A 167 11.91 -16.32 -4.62
N ASP A 168 12.39 -15.13 -4.26
CA ASP A 168 13.76 -14.66 -4.53
C ASP A 168 14.46 -14.24 -3.24
N PHE A 169 15.78 -14.41 -3.19
CA PHE A 169 16.62 -13.96 -2.10
C PHE A 169 17.69 -13.00 -2.61
N ARG A 170 17.87 -11.89 -1.88
CA ARG A 170 18.90 -10.91 -2.16
C ARG A 170 19.60 -10.51 -0.88
N ARG A 171 20.90 -10.24 -0.99
CA ARG A 171 21.65 -9.53 0.05
C ARG A 171 21.39 -8.04 -0.05
N ASP A 172 21.14 -7.38 1.07
CA ASP A 172 21.10 -5.92 1.19
C ASP A 172 21.95 -5.47 2.38
N GLY A 173 23.18 -5.03 2.12
CA GLY A 173 24.17 -4.75 3.16
C GLY A 173 24.54 -6.03 3.95
N ASN A 174 24.16 -6.11 5.22
CA ASN A 174 24.26 -7.32 6.05
C ASN A 174 22.91 -8.01 6.28
N ALA A 175 21.84 -7.52 5.65
CA ALA A 175 20.50 -8.07 5.71
C ALA A 175 20.27 -9.10 4.61
N GLY A 176 19.46 -10.11 4.91
CA GLY A 176 18.88 -11.01 3.92
C GLY A 176 17.47 -10.54 3.58
N LYS A 177 17.21 -10.24 2.31
CA LYS A 177 15.91 -9.81 1.79
C LYS A 177 15.28 -10.92 0.96
N ILE A 178 14.15 -11.43 1.42
CA ILE A 178 13.32 -12.41 0.74
C ILE A 178 12.18 -11.64 0.06
N VAL A 179 12.04 -11.78 -1.25
CA VAL A 179 10.97 -11.17 -2.05
C VAL A 179 10.07 -12.26 -2.60
N VAL A 180 8.78 -12.16 -2.31
CA VAL A 180 7.77 -13.13 -2.75
C VAL A 180 6.77 -12.42 -3.64
N ASP A 181 6.73 -12.84 -4.91
CA ASP A 181 5.74 -12.32 -5.86
C ASP A 181 4.43 -13.09 -5.67
N LEU A 182 3.37 -12.33 -5.40
CA LEU A 182 2.02 -12.81 -5.13
C LEU A 182 1.15 -12.64 -6.38
N ALA A 183 0.08 -13.43 -6.47
CA ALA A 183 -0.90 -13.26 -7.54
C ALA A 183 -1.60 -11.90 -7.47
N SER A 184 -1.95 -11.48 -6.27
CA SER A 184 -2.60 -10.20 -5.94
C SER A 184 -2.16 -9.73 -4.55
N ASN A 185 -2.42 -8.47 -4.24
CA ASN A 185 -2.24 -7.90 -2.91
C ASN A 185 -3.27 -8.39 -1.87
N GLN A 186 -4.22 -9.25 -2.26
CA GLN A 186 -5.29 -9.78 -1.40
C GLN A 186 -4.94 -11.14 -0.77
N VAL A 187 -3.79 -11.71 -1.10
CA VAL A 187 -3.30 -12.94 -0.45
C VAL A 187 -3.02 -12.64 1.01
N GLY A 188 -3.69 -13.36 1.91
CA GLY A 188 -3.45 -13.21 3.35
C GLY A 188 -2.09 -13.76 3.73
N VAL A 189 -1.33 -13.04 4.55
CA VAL A 189 -0.01 -13.47 5.03
C VAL A 189 0.02 -13.43 6.56
N ASP A 190 0.44 -14.53 7.17
CA ASP A 190 0.69 -14.66 8.60
C ASP A 190 2.20 -14.91 8.82
N ILE A 191 2.86 -14.07 9.62
CA ILE A 191 4.29 -14.19 9.92
C ILE A 191 4.49 -14.45 11.40
N ARG A 192 5.24 -15.50 11.74
CA ARG A 192 5.47 -15.94 13.11
C ARG A 192 6.92 -16.31 13.34
N GLN A 193 7.50 -15.77 14.40
CA GLN A 193 8.74 -16.32 14.92
C GLN A 193 8.43 -17.59 15.72
N GLN A 194 9.03 -18.71 15.32
CA GLN A 194 8.94 -20.00 16.01
C GLN A 194 10.34 -20.44 16.41
N GLY A 195 10.67 -20.24 17.69
CA GLY A 195 12.02 -20.42 18.19
C GLY A 195 13.00 -19.49 17.46
N GLN A 196 13.98 -20.08 16.78
CA GLN A 196 14.98 -19.35 15.98
C GLN A 196 14.58 -19.18 14.51
N THR A 197 13.43 -19.72 14.09
CA THR A 197 12.97 -19.63 12.69
C THR A 197 11.89 -18.57 12.52
N LEU A 198 11.76 -18.05 11.31
CA LEU A 198 10.63 -17.22 10.90
C LEU A 198 9.75 -18.03 9.93
N VAL A 199 8.50 -18.25 10.30
CA VAL A 199 7.50 -18.97 9.50
C VAL A 199 6.55 -17.95 8.88
N VAL A 200 6.39 -18.04 7.56
CA VAL A 200 5.50 -17.21 6.76
C VAL A 200 4.45 -18.11 6.10
N ASP A 201 3.19 -17.98 6.49
CA ASP A 201 2.05 -18.69 5.91
C ASP A 201 1.32 -17.75 4.93
N PHE A 202 1.19 -18.16 3.67
CA PHE A 202 0.37 -17.51 2.65
C PHE A 202 -0.97 -18.22 2.55
N LEU A 203 -2.03 -17.59 3.04
CA LEU A 203 -3.38 -18.15 3.10
C LEU A 203 -4.03 -18.20 1.71
N LYS A 204 -4.84 -19.24 1.47
CA LYS A 204 -5.53 -19.48 0.18
C LYS A 204 -4.57 -19.35 -1.00
N SER A 205 -3.47 -20.09 -0.93
CA SER A 205 -2.44 -20.03 -1.97
C SER A 205 -1.98 -21.40 -2.43
N THR A 206 -1.42 -21.44 -3.64
CA THR A 206 -0.79 -22.64 -4.22
C THR A 206 0.68 -22.40 -4.54
N LEU A 207 1.48 -23.46 -4.42
CA LEU A 207 2.91 -23.45 -4.74
C LEU A 207 3.18 -24.26 -6.01
N PRO A 208 3.51 -23.58 -7.13
CA PRO A 208 3.95 -24.25 -8.35
C PRO A 208 5.15 -25.18 -8.11
N ALA A 209 5.23 -26.28 -8.85
CA ALA A 209 6.25 -27.32 -8.63
C ALA A 209 7.69 -26.76 -8.67
N GLY A 210 7.99 -25.82 -9.57
CA GLY A 210 9.31 -25.20 -9.68
C GLY A 210 9.75 -24.36 -8.48
N LEU A 211 8.81 -23.97 -7.61
CA LEU A 211 9.08 -23.22 -6.38
C LEU A 211 9.10 -24.11 -5.12
N ARG A 212 8.86 -25.42 -5.26
CA ARG A 212 8.94 -26.41 -4.17
C ARG A 212 10.39 -26.81 -3.92
N ARG A 213 11.19 -25.87 -3.41
CA ARG A 213 12.62 -26.04 -3.21
C ARG A 213 13.10 -25.41 -1.91
N ARG A 214 14.26 -25.87 -1.45
CA ARG A 214 15.07 -25.25 -0.40
C ARG A 214 16.14 -24.39 -1.06
N LEU A 215 16.21 -23.12 -0.71
CA LEU A 215 17.30 -22.23 -1.06
C LEU A 215 18.32 -22.25 0.06
N ASP A 216 19.58 -22.57 -0.26
CA ASP A 216 20.72 -22.40 0.64
C ASP A 216 21.40 -21.06 0.30
N VAL A 217 21.47 -20.19 1.30
CA VAL A 217 21.96 -18.81 1.15
C VAL A 217 22.98 -18.46 2.24
N ALA A 218 23.58 -19.46 2.88
CA ALA A 218 24.53 -19.26 3.99
C ALA A 218 25.76 -18.43 3.58
N ASP A 219 26.24 -18.58 2.35
CA ASP A 219 27.44 -17.92 1.83
C ASP A 219 27.24 -16.45 1.43
N PHE A 220 25.99 -15.97 1.47
CA PHE A 220 25.68 -14.60 1.10
C PHE A 220 25.99 -13.59 2.21
N GLY A 221 26.57 -14.02 3.34
CA GLY A 221 27.02 -13.12 4.42
C GLY A 221 25.88 -12.34 5.09
N THR A 222 24.72 -12.97 5.20
CA THR A 222 23.55 -12.49 5.96
C THR A 222 23.27 -13.45 7.13
N PRO A 223 22.35 -13.13 8.05
CA PRO A 223 21.89 -14.10 9.06
C PRO A 223 21.16 -15.29 8.44
N VAL A 224 20.50 -15.12 7.29
CA VAL A 224 19.68 -16.18 6.67
C VAL A 224 20.60 -17.31 6.22
N GLN A 225 20.31 -18.54 6.66
CA GLN A 225 21.00 -19.74 6.20
C GLN A 225 20.18 -20.40 5.10
N THR A 226 18.90 -20.67 5.36
CA THR A 226 18.05 -21.34 4.38
C THR A 226 16.64 -20.78 4.32
N ILE A 227 16.00 -21.00 3.17
CA ILE A 227 14.59 -20.67 2.91
C ILE A 227 13.93 -21.90 2.31
N THR A 228 12.97 -22.49 3.01
CA THR A 228 12.25 -23.68 2.54
C THR A 228 10.79 -23.32 2.30
N THR A 229 10.29 -23.52 1.09
CA THR A 229 8.89 -23.21 0.73
C THR A 229 8.16 -24.47 0.27
N PHE A 230 7.00 -24.75 0.86
CA PHE A 230 6.22 -25.95 0.57
C PHE A 230 4.71 -25.70 0.67
N GLN A 231 3.93 -26.53 -0.03
CA GLN A 231 2.47 -26.54 0.08
C GLN A 231 2.06 -27.24 1.38
N GLN A 232 1.11 -26.68 2.11
CA GLN A 232 0.50 -27.29 3.28
C GLN A 232 -1.02 -27.10 3.22
N GLY A 233 -1.76 -28.10 2.74
CA GLY A 233 -3.21 -27.98 2.55
C GLY A 233 -3.54 -26.82 1.60
N ASP A 234 -4.39 -25.89 2.05
CA ASP A 234 -4.84 -24.72 1.28
C ASP A 234 -3.93 -23.47 1.42
N ARG A 235 -2.77 -23.61 2.06
CA ARG A 235 -1.78 -22.53 2.22
C ARG A 235 -0.40 -22.95 1.72
N VAL A 236 0.42 -21.96 1.42
CA VAL A 236 1.86 -22.14 1.22
C VAL A 236 2.57 -21.73 2.50
N ARG A 237 3.49 -22.56 2.97
CA ARG A 237 4.35 -22.26 4.11
C ARG A 237 5.78 -22.05 3.64
N MET A 238 6.35 -20.95 4.06
CA MET A 238 7.78 -20.65 3.93
C MET A 238 8.41 -20.63 5.32
N ILE A 239 9.51 -21.35 5.49
CA ILE A 239 10.32 -21.37 6.71
C ILE A 239 11.66 -20.75 6.37
N ILE A 240 12.03 -19.70 7.11
CA ILE A 240 13.30 -19.00 7.02
C ILE A 240 14.11 -19.39 8.26
N GLU A 241 15.29 -19.95 8.06
CA GLU A 241 16.21 -20.37 9.12
C GLU A 241 17.40 -19.40 9.19
N PRO A 242 17.36 -18.38 10.06
CA PRO A 242 18.50 -17.53 10.34
C PRO A 242 19.44 -18.11 11.42
N ARG A 243 20.66 -17.56 11.49
CA ARG A 243 21.64 -17.83 12.56
C ARG A 243 21.89 -16.60 13.44
N GLY A 244 22.29 -16.83 14.69
CA GLY A 244 22.66 -15.78 15.64
C GLY A 244 21.47 -15.00 16.18
N ALA A 245 21.72 -13.83 16.77
CA ALA A 245 20.67 -12.91 17.16
C ALA A 245 20.23 -12.08 15.93
N TRP A 246 18.94 -12.04 15.67
CA TRP A 246 18.37 -11.39 14.49
C TRP A 246 17.09 -10.66 14.83
N GLU A 247 16.78 -9.66 14.03
CA GLU A 247 15.49 -9.00 13.98
C GLU A 247 14.94 -9.11 12.57
N HIS A 248 13.62 -9.02 12.43
CA HIS A 248 12.98 -9.02 11.13
C HIS A 248 12.12 -7.78 10.93
N SER A 249 12.01 -7.38 9.68
CA SER A 249 10.97 -6.48 9.20
C SER A 249 10.27 -7.13 8.01
N ALA A 250 8.99 -6.86 7.86
CA ALA A 250 8.25 -7.35 6.71
C ALA A 250 7.20 -6.33 6.30
N TYR A 251 6.99 -6.23 4.99
CA TYR A 251 6.00 -5.35 4.38
C TYR A 251 5.51 -5.93 3.07
N GLN A 252 4.28 -5.59 2.68
CA GLN A 252 3.68 -6.08 1.44
C GLN A 252 3.28 -4.92 0.54
N ALA A 253 4.03 -4.62 -0.50
CA ALA A 253 3.72 -3.55 -1.46
C ALA A 253 3.31 -4.14 -2.80
N ASP A 254 2.27 -3.55 -3.41
CA ASP A 254 1.66 -4.09 -4.63
C ASP A 254 1.36 -5.59 -4.46
N ASN A 255 1.80 -6.41 -5.41
CA ASN A 255 1.65 -7.86 -5.34
C ASN A 255 2.94 -8.52 -4.85
N GLN A 256 3.69 -7.90 -3.94
CA GLN A 256 4.92 -8.45 -3.38
C GLN A 256 4.89 -8.42 -1.85
N LEU A 257 5.29 -9.52 -1.22
CA LEU A 257 5.72 -9.52 0.17
C LEU A 257 7.25 -9.45 0.21
N VAL A 258 7.78 -8.52 1.01
CA VAL A 258 9.20 -8.42 1.31
C VAL A 258 9.39 -8.74 2.79
N VAL A 259 10.25 -9.71 3.06
CA VAL A 259 10.69 -10.09 4.41
C VAL A 259 12.18 -9.87 4.49
N GLU A 260 12.60 -9.12 5.49
CA GLU A 260 14.00 -8.75 5.68
C GLU A 260 14.47 -9.21 7.05
N ILE A 261 15.61 -9.90 7.09
CA ILE A 261 16.24 -10.39 8.31
C ILE A 261 17.59 -9.70 8.49
N ARG A 262 17.79 -9.03 9.62
CA ARG A 262 19.04 -8.33 9.96
C ARG A 262 19.67 -8.93 11.22
N PRO A 263 21.01 -8.89 11.36
CA PRO A 263 21.64 -9.18 12.63
C PRO A 263 21.15 -8.17 13.68
N GLN A 264 20.71 -8.66 14.84
CA GLN A 264 20.33 -7.80 15.94
C GLN A 264 21.61 -7.19 16.54
N LYS A 265 21.65 -5.87 16.70
CA LYS A 265 22.73 -5.22 17.44
C LYS A 265 22.59 -5.57 18.92
N VAL A 266 23.57 -6.29 19.47
CA VAL A 266 23.62 -6.59 20.90
C VAL A 266 24.24 -5.40 21.62
N ASP A 267 23.47 -4.71 22.46
CA ASP A 267 23.99 -3.66 23.33
C ASP A 267 24.83 -4.28 24.44
N ALA A 268 26.15 -4.23 24.30
CA ALA A 268 27.11 -4.77 25.29
C ALA A 268 26.94 -4.13 26.69
N SER A 269 26.40 -2.91 26.78
CA SER A 269 26.18 -2.17 28.03
C SER A 269 25.09 -2.74 28.93
N LYS A 270 24.27 -3.70 28.44
CA LYS A 270 23.22 -4.36 29.23
C LYS A 270 23.64 -5.72 29.79
N LEU A 271 24.85 -6.19 29.49
CA LEU A 271 25.36 -7.49 29.93
C LEU A 271 26.24 -7.40 31.19
N THR A 272 26.53 -6.21 31.72
CA THR A 272 27.31 -6.00 32.94
C THR A 272 26.46 -5.48 34.09
N GLN A 273 25.58 -6.33 34.63
CA GLN A 273 25.13 -6.22 36.03
C GLN A 273 25.09 -7.64 36.63
N GLY A 274 26.27 -8.20 36.86
CA GLY A 274 26.45 -9.27 37.85
C GLY A 274 26.81 -8.63 39.19
N PRO A 275 26.25 -9.08 40.32
CA PRO A 275 26.59 -8.55 41.64
C PRO A 275 28.08 -8.80 41.91
N GLY A 276 28.81 -7.72 42.19
CA GLY A 276 30.23 -7.77 42.54
C GLY A 276 30.43 -8.58 43.82
N TYR A 277 31.16 -9.68 43.71
CA TYR A 277 31.72 -10.38 44.86
C TYR A 277 32.96 -9.59 45.32
N SER A 278 32.82 -8.79 46.38
CA SER A 278 33.96 -8.28 47.14
C SER A 278 34.33 -9.34 48.17
N GLY A 279 35.41 -10.07 47.92
CA GLY A 279 36.01 -10.93 48.93
C GLY A 279 36.75 -10.08 49.97
N GLU A 280 36.43 -10.32 51.24
CA GLU A 280 37.33 -10.19 52.38
C GLU A 280 37.46 -11.57 53.03
#